data_AF-A0A225WXS5-F1
#
_entry.id   AF-A0A225WXS5-F1
#
_cell.length_a   1.000
_cell.length_b   1.000
_cell.length_c   1.000
_cell.angle_alpha   90.00
_cell.angle_beta   90.00
_cell.angle_gamma   90.00
#
_symmetry.space_group_name_H-M   'P 1'
#
loop_
_entity.id
_entity.type
_entity.pdbx_description
1 polymer ?
#
loop_
_entity_poly.entity_id
_entity_poly.type
_entity_poly.pdbx_seq_one_letter_code
_entity_poly.pdbx_strand_id
1 'polypeptide(L)'
;MQVGSFLLASLVYHQQYLRESLNADHPIYRNAFFGNNELLSQLQHRVACRSARPSDRIRPTGVPPHIHLLAAIESQAQKMQELSVAVGALAPTVVEMMKAELSFNYLSPTELKASITRAFNDCGVPQLMESVRRQLSHPGHANAENCMPRDHGPAEEHVDSRSASQTLLVTQSRLTRAPSDFDIPSMSLLCAWEHWCCGDPSGRIGPYRFLQWQDLSTTRKRKTLSNYRCMMLEIQNKIPVNAWIQTPTVSQARTMLQSVVSELSIQDVTPKNRQRRTDQLKWSTALNEIRKNRRVLRQTHSLTAT
;
A
#
# COMPACT_ATOMS: atom_id res chain seq x y z
N MET A 1 17.73 -17.55 -66.90
CA MET A 1 18.87 -17.78 -65.99
C MET A 1 19.06 -16.62 -64.99
N GLN A 2 18.09 -16.31 -64.11
CA GLN A 2 18.22 -15.16 -63.17
C GLN A 2 18.15 -15.54 -61.69
N VAL A 3 17.72 -16.75 -61.34
CA VAL A 3 17.64 -17.20 -59.93
C VAL A 3 19.03 -17.49 -59.36
N GLY A 4 19.89 -18.13 -60.15
CA GLY A 4 21.25 -18.51 -59.72
C GLY A 4 22.16 -17.31 -59.38
N SER A 5 21.95 -16.16 -60.03
CA SER A 5 22.72 -14.94 -59.73
C SER A 5 22.35 -14.33 -58.37
N PHE A 6 21.07 -14.38 -57.98
CA PHE A 6 20.65 -13.94 -56.64
C PHE A 6 21.14 -14.89 -55.56
N LEU A 7 21.09 -16.20 -55.81
CA LEU A 7 21.64 -17.20 -54.89
C LEU A 7 23.14 -16.96 -54.66
N LEU A 8 23.91 -16.79 -55.74
CA LEU A 8 25.34 -16.53 -55.67
C LEU A 8 25.64 -15.24 -54.92
N ALA A 9 24.91 -14.15 -55.22
CA ALA A 9 25.05 -12.88 -54.51
C ALA A 9 24.74 -12.98 -53.02
N SER A 10 23.73 -13.75 -52.62
CA SER A 10 23.41 -14.00 -51.21
C SER A 10 24.50 -14.81 -50.51
N LEU A 11 25.05 -15.86 -51.15
CA LEU A 11 26.11 -16.68 -50.57
C LEU A 11 27.41 -15.89 -50.39
N VAL A 12 27.78 -15.05 -51.37
CA VAL A 12 28.95 -14.16 -51.28
C VAL A 12 28.74 -13.09 -50.20
N TYR A 13 27.56 -12.46 -50.14
CA TYR A 13 27.25 -11.44 -49.15
C TYR A 13 27.30 -11.96 -47.70
N HIS A 14 26.79 -13.17 -47.45
CA HIS A 14 26.75 -13.77 -46.11
C HIS A 14 27.99 -14.60 -45.74
N GLN A 15 28.99 -14.70 -46.61
CA GLN A 15 30.19 -15.51 -46.38
C GLN A 15 30.89 -15.17 -45.06
N GLN A 16 31.06 -13.87 -44.77
CA GLN A 16 31.73 -13.42 -43.54
C GLN A 16 30.93 -13.83 -42.30
N TYR A 17 29.62 -13.61 -42.31
CA TYR A 17 28.72 -14.00 -41.22
C TYR A 17 28.76 -15.52 -40.97
N LEU A 18 28.79 -16.34 -42.02
CA LEU A 18 28.88 -17.80 -41.87
C LEU A 18 30.21 -18.24 -41.22
N ARG A 19 31.31 -17.55 -41.52
CA ARG A 19 32.62 -17.80 -40.90
C ARG A 19 32.69 -17.42 -39.43
N GLU A 20 32.04 -16.34 -39.06
CA GLU A 20 32.00 -15.88 -37.67
C GLU A 20 31.03 -16.72 -36.83
N SER A 21 29.96 -17.25 -37.43
CA SER A 21 28.91 -17.99 -36.70
C SER A 21 29.07 -19.51 -36.68
N LEU A 22 29.75 -20.11 -37.66
CA LEU A 22 29.92 -21.58 -37.75
C LEU A 22 31.35 -21.99 -37.39
N ASN A 23 31.48 -23.13 -36.71
CA ASN A 23 32.79 -23.72 -36.38
C ASN A 23 33.61 -24.01 -37.64
N ALA A 24 34.94 -23.84 -37.59
CA ALA A 24 35.86 -24.07 -38.70
C ALA A 24 35.75 -25.47 -39.32
N ASP A 25 35.34 -26.48 -38.55
CA ASP A 25 35.11 -27.86 -39.03
C ASP A 25 33.74 -28.10 -39.68
N HIS A 26 32.93 -27.06 -39.85
CA HIS A 26 31.58 -27.21 -40.37
C HIS A 26 31.59 -27.79 -41.81
N PRO A 27 30.72 -28.78 -42.14
CA PRO A 27 30.71 -29.45 -43.45
C PRO A 27 30.55 -28.52 -44.65
N ILE A 28 30.01 -27.31 -44.44
CA ILE A 28 29.86 -26.30 -45.49
C ILE A 28 31.21 -25.88 -46.09
N TYR A 29 32.29 -25.88 -45.30
CA TYR A 29 33.64 -25.53 -45.74
C TYR A 29 34.32 -26.64 -46.53
N ARG A 30 33.77 -27.86 -46.52
CA ARG A 30 34.22 -28.96 -47.40
C ARG A 30 33.73 -28.78 -48.84
N ASN A 31 32.78 -27.87 -49.07
CA ASN A 31 32.34 -27.52 -50.42
C ASN A 31 33.40 -26.66 -51.12
N ALA A 32 33.65 -26.92 -52.41
CA ALA A 32 34.55 -26.14 -53.26
C ALA A 32 34.28 -24.63 -53.24
N PHE A 33 33.03 -24.22 -53.03
CA PHE A 33 32.65 -22.81 -52.94
C PHE A 33 33.17 -22.13 -51.68
N PHE A 34 32.97 -22.72 -50.50
CA PHE A 34 33.34 -22.11 -49.21
C PHE A 34 34.75 -22.47 -48.72
N GLY A 35 35.31 -23.58 -49.21
CA GLY A 35 36.68 -24.00 -48.90
C GLY A 35 37.75 -23.24 -49.69
N ASN A 36 37.42 -22.66 -50.85
CA ASN A 36 38.37 -21.89 -51.66
C ASN A 36 38.26 -20.38 -51.36
N ASN A 37 39.14 -19.90 -50.47
CA ASN A 37 39.24 -18.49 -50.09
C ASN A 37 39.55 -17.55 -51.28
N GLU A 38 40.33 -18.02 -52.24
CA GLU A 38 40.74 -17.22 -53.39
C GLU A 38 39.58 -17.04 -54.36
N LEU A 39 38.84 -18.11 -54.65
CA LEU A 39 37.63 -18.07 -55.48
C LEU A 39 36.59 -17.10 -54.91
N LEU A 40 36.36 -17.14 -53.61
CA LEU A 40 35.42 -16.24 -52.95
C LEU A 40 35.85 -14.77 -53.02
N SER A 41 37.15 -14.51 -52.83
CA SER A 41 37.71 -13.16 -52.96
C SER A 41 37.54 -12.63 -54.38
N GLN A 42 37.77 -13.47 -55.40
CA GLN A 42 37.56 -13.11 -56.80
C GLN A 42 36.07 -12.88 -57.12
N LEU A 43 35.18 -13.70 -56.56
CA LEU A 43 33.73 -13.56 -56.73
C LEU A 43 33.19 -12.30 -56.05
N GLN A 44 33.72 -11.92 -54.88
CA GLN A 44 33.33 -10.70 -54.18
C GLN A 44 33.53 -9.44 -55.04
N HIS A 45 34.60 -9.40 -55.84
CA HIS A 45 34.89 -8.27 -56.75
C HIS A 45 34.04 -8.30 -58.02
N ARG A 46 33.47 -9.45 -58.38
CA ARG A 46 32.72 -9.66 -59.62
C ARG A 46 31.20 -9.68 -59.43
N VAL A 47 30.73 -9.99 -58.23
CA VAL A 47 29.31 -10.14 -57.91
C VAL A 47 28.82 -8.88 -57.22
N ALA A 48 27.89 -8.18 -57.88
CA ALA A 48 27.24 -7.01 -57.29
C ALA A 48 26.22 -7.46 -56.22
N CYS A 49 26.61 -7.38 -54.95
CA CYS A 49 25.71 -7.56 -53.83
C CYS A 49 24.88 -6.27 -53.63
N ARG A 50 23.56 -6.36 -53.81
CA ARG A 50 22.62 -5.25 -53.57
C ARG A 50 21.40 -5.72 -52.79
N SER A 51 20.79 -4.82 -52.03
CA SER A 51 19.50 -5.06 -51.40
C SER A 51 18.40 -5.24 -52.47
N ALA A 52 17.45 -6.13 -52.19
CA ALA A 52 16.35 -6.42 -53.10
C ALA A 52 15.47 -5.17 -53.32
N ARG A 53 15.16 -4.87 -54.58
CA ARG A 53 14.28 -3.79 -55.01
C ARG A 53 12.86 -4.30 -55.25
N PRO A 54 11.84 -3.41 -55.23
CA PRO A 54 10.46 -3.82 -55.48
C PRO A 54 10.24 -4.47 -56.85
N SER A 55 11.06 -4.13 -57.84
CA SER A 55 11.03 -4.71 -59.19
C SER A 55 11.71 -6.08 -59.31
N ASP A 56 12.38 -6.58 -58.26
CA ASP A 56 13.12 -7.83 -58.31
C ASP A 56 12.19 -9.05 -58.18
N ARG A 57 12.50 -10.10 -58.95
CA ARG A 57 11.72 -11.35 -58.98
C ARG A 57 11.80 -12.18 -57.70
N ILE A 58 12.86 -12.00 -56.90
CA ILE A 58 13.08 -12.72 -55.65
C ILE A 58 13.25 -11.66 -54.56
N ARG A 59 12.53 -11.83 -53.46
CA ARG A 59 12.61 -10.95 -52.29
C ARG A 59 12.95 -11.75 -51.04
N PRO A 60 13.75 -11.21 -50.12
CA PRO A 60 13.88 -11.79 -48.79
C PRO A 60 12.49 -11.88 -48.17
N THR A 61 12.10 -13.05 -47.69
CA THR A 61 10.81 -13.25 -47.00
C THR A 61 10.78 -12.58 -45.63
N GLY A 62 11.91 -12.02 -45.19
CA GLY A 62 12.10 -11.50 -43.84
C GLY A 62 12.22 -12.62 -42.81
N VAL A 63 12.72 -12.27 -41.63
CA VAL A 63 12.59 -13.11 -40.44
C VAL A 63 11.16 -12.91 -39.93
N PRO A 64 10.34 -13.97 -39.77
CA PRO A 64 9.00 -13.83 -39.23
C PRO A 64 8.99 -13.06 -37.90
N PRO A 65 8.01 -12.17 -37.66
CA PRO A 65 7.98 -11.29 -36.50
C PRO A 65 7.96 -12.04 -35.16
N HIS A 66 7.41 -13.26 -35.13
CA HIS A 66 7.37 -14.08 -33.92
C HIS A 66 8.75 -14.49 -33.43
N ILE A 67 9.75 -14.60 -34.31
CA ILE A 67 11.13 -14.94 -33.93
C ILE A 67 11.78 -13.78 -33.16
N HIS A 68 11.52 -12.54 -33.58
CA HIS A 68 11.97 -11.36 -32.84
C HIS A 68 11.28 -11.26 -31.47
N LEU A 69 10.00 -11.61 -31.40
CA LEU A 69 9.26 -11.66 -30.14
C LEU A 69 9.84 -12.73 -29.19
N LEU A 70 10.14 -13.92 -29.71
CA LEU A 70 10.79 -14.99 -28.94
C LEU A 70 12.15 -14.55 -28.39
N ALA A 71 13.01 -13.97 -29.24
CA ALA A 71 14.31 -13.46 -28.80
C ALA A 71 14.19 -12.34 -27.74
N ALA A 72 13.19 -11.47 -27.86
CA ALA A 72 12.91 -10.44 -26.87
C ALA A 72 12.43 -11.03 -25.54
N ILE A 73 11.56 -12.05 -25.58
CA ILE A 73 11.08 -12.77 -24.38
C ILE A 73 12.26 -13.45 -23.66
N GLU A 74 13.12 -14.16 -24.40
CA GLU A 74 14.30 -14.82 -23.83
C GLU A 74 15.26 -13.81 -23.19
N SER A 75 15.53 -12.69 -23.85
CA SER A 75 16.37 -11.62 -23.30
C SER A 75 15.77 -11.02 -22.03
N GLN A 76 14.45 -10.82 -21.98
CA GLN A 76 13.78 -10.30 -20.79
C GLN A 76 13.79 -11.30 -19.63
N ALA A 77 13.63 -12.60 -19.92
CA ALA A 77 13.71 -13.65 -18.91
C ALA A 77 15.11 -13.72 -18.27
N GLN A 78 16.17 -13.61 -19.07
CA GLN A 78 17.55 -13.57 -18.58
C GLN A 78 17.78 -12.35 -17.66
N LYS A 79 17.37 -11.15 -18.08
CA LYS A 79 17.49 -9.93 -17.27
C LYS A 79 16.72 -10.03 -15.94
N MET A 80 15.53 -10.64 -15.97
CA MET A 80 14.72 -10.85 -14.75
C MET A 80 15.40 -11.82 -13.78
N GLN A 81 16.05 -12.86 -14.30
CA GLN A 81 16.80 -13.81 -13.50
C GLN A 81 18.05 -13.16 -12.86
N GLU A 82 18.80 -12.36 -13.62
CA GLU A 82 19.95 -11.60 -13.10
C GLU A 82 19.53 -10.63 -11.98
N LEU A 83 18.43 -9.89 -12.18
CA LEU A 83 17.90 -8.98 -11.17
C LEU A 83 17.47 -9.73 -9.90
N SER A 84 16.80 -10.87 -10.04
CA SER A 84 16.40 -11.70 -8.90
C SER A 84 17.60 -12.14 -8.06
N VAL A 85 18.71 -12.51 -8.71
CA VAL A 85 19.96 -12.90 -8.02
C VAL A 85 20.56 -11.69 -7.29
N ALA A 86 20.61 -10.52 -7.93
CA ALA A 86 21.13 -9.30 -7.33
C ALA A 86 20.32 -8.84 -6.09
N VAL A 87 18.99 -8.90 -6.16
CA VAL A 87 18.11 -8.57 -5.04
C VAL A 87 18.29 -9.58 -3.89
N GLY A 88 18.43 -10.88 -4.20
CA GLY A 88 18.73 -11.90 -3.20
C GLY A 88 20.05 -11.65 -2.46
N ALA A 89 21.08 -11.19 -3.17
CA ALA A 89 22.39 -10.89 -2.59
C ALA A 89 22.39 -9.63 -1.69
N LEU A 90 21.49 -8.67 -1.93
CA LEU A 90 21.37 -7.44 -1.14
C LEU A 90 20.60 -7.62 0.18
N ALA A 91 19.72 -8.63 0.25
CA ALA A 91 18.91 -8.92 1.42
C ALA A 91 19.70 -9.05 2.75
N PRO A 92 20.80 -9.84 2.84
CA PRO A 92 21.55 -9.97 4.09
C PRO A 92 22.18 -8.64 4.54
N THR A 93 22.71 -7.85 3.60
CA THR A 93 23.33 -6.55 3.88
C THR A 93 22.33 -5.56 4.44
N VAL A 94 21.11 -5.49 3.87
CA VAL A 94 20.04 -4.61 4.38
C VAL A 94 19.59 -5.04 5.77
N VAL A 95 19.48 -6.35 6.02
CA VAL A 95 19.13 -6.88 7.35
C VAL A 95 20.22 -6.54 8.38
N GLU A 96 21.49 -6.62 7.99
CA GLU A 96 22.61 -6.29 8.86
C GLU A 96 22.67 -4.79 9.17
N MET A 97 22.51 -3.93 8.16
CA MET A 97 22.41 -2.48 8.36
C MET A 97 21.23 -2.10 9.26
N MET A 98 20.07 -2.74 9.08
CA MET A 98 18.90 -2.48 9.91
C MET A 98 19.11 -2.94 11.36
N LYS A 99 19.81 -4.06 11.59
CA LYS A 99 20.21 -4.49 12.94
C LYS A 99 21.17 -3.49 13.58
N ALA A 100 22.17 -3.01 12.84
CA ALA A 100 23.14 -2.05 13.34
C ALA A 100 22.48 -0.70 13.73
N GLU A 101 21.59 -0.18 12.89
CA GLU A 101 20.82 1.04 13.18
C GLU A 101 19.88 0.89 14.37
N LEU A 102 19.24 -0.27 14.53
CA LEU A 102 18.44 -0.57 15.72
C LEU A 102 19.31 -0.68 16.98
N SER A 103 20.51 -1.24 16.89
CA SER A 103 21.44 -1.30 18.03
C SER A 103 21.95 0.07 18.47
N PHE A 104 22.05 1.04 17.56
CA PHE A 104 22.51 2.40 17.90
C PHE A 104 21.43 3.25 18.59
N ASN A 105 20.15 2.96 18.33
CA ASN A 105 19.02 3.78 18.79
C ASN A 105 18.31 3.25 20.05
N TYR A 106 18.69 2.07 20.55
CA TYR A 106 18.17 1.52 21.80
C TYR A 106 19.33 1.23 22.75
N LEU A 107 19.31 1.84 23.95
CA LEU A 107 20.19 1.44 25.05
C LEU A 107 20.05 -0.08 25.24
N SER A 108 21.19 -0.78 25.28
CA SER A 108 21.18 -2.22 25.52
C SER A 108 20.40 -2.52 26.81
N PRO A 109 19.66 -3.65 26.92
CA PRO A 109 18.93 -3.99 28.15
C PRO A 109 19.79 -3.92 29.42
N THR A 110 21.10 -4.16 29.31
CA THR A 110 22.07 -3.99 30.39
C THR A 110 22.31 -2.53 30.77
N GLU A 111 22.44 -1.64 29.79
CA GLU A 111 22.64 -0.21 30.00
C GLU A 111 21.38 0.47 30.55
N LEU A 112 20.20 0.09 30.04
CA LEU A 112 18.92 0.54 30.54
C LEU A 112 18.73 0.07 32.00
N LYS A 113 19.02 -1.19 32.30
CA LYS A 113 18.99 -1.71 33.68
C LYS A 113 19.93 -0.91 34.59
N ALA A 114 21.17 -0.64 34.14
CA ALA A 114 22.12 0.15 34.92
C ALA A 114 21.67 1.60 35.14
N SER A 115 21.01 2.22 34.15
CA SER A 115 20.46 3.58 34.27
C SER A 115 19.29 3.63 35.24
N ILE A 116 18.36 2.67 35.16
CA ILE A 116 17.24 2.58 36.09
C ILE A 116 17.76 2.30 37.51
N THR A 117 18.68 1.36 37.69
CA THR A 117 19.25 1.07 39.01
C THR A 117 19.92 2.31 39.63
N ARG A 118 20.64 3.12 38.84
CA ARG A 118 21.18 4.41 39.30
C ARG A 118 20.09 5.36 39.75
N ALA A 119 19.09 5.60 38.90
CA ALA A 119 17.98 6.50 39.23
C ALA A 119 17.22 6.07 40.51
N PHE A 120 17.01 4.77 40.73
CA PHE A 120 16.37 4.26 41.95
C PHE A 120 17.22 4.49 43.21
N ASN A 121 18.55 4.38 43.10
CA ASN A 121 19.46 4.66 44.19
C ASN A 121 19.52 6.17 44.50
N ASP A 122 19.57 7.01 43.47
CA ASP A 122 19.62 8.47 43.59
C ASP A 122 18.33 9.03 44.21
N CYS A 123 17.18 8.43 43.88
CA CYS A 123 15.87 8.76 44.46
C CYS A 123 15.68 8.24 45.90
N GLY A 124 16.68 7.60 46.50
CA GLY A 124 16.61 7.17 47.89
C GLY A 124 15.65 6.00 48.17
N VAL A 125 15.13 5.35 47.12
CA VAL A 125 14.16 4.24 47.23
C VAL A 125 14.66 3.08 48.11
N PRO A 126 15.93 2.63 48.03
CA PRO A 126 16.39 1.56 48.92
C PRO A 126 16.43 1.98 50.39
N GLN A 127 16.78 3.24 50.69
CA GLN A 127 16.75 3.79 52.05
C GLN A 127 15.32 3.92 52.59
N LEU A 128 14.37 4.24 51.71
CA LEU A 128 12.95 4.32 52.04
C LEU A 128 12.37 2.94 52.35
N MET A 129 12.66 1.92 51.53
CA MET A 129 12.25 0.54 51.80
C MET A 129 12.84 -0.01 53.10
N GLU A 130 14.11 0.31 53.37
CA GLU A 130 14.77 -0.07 54.62
C GLU A 130 14.14 0.64 55.84
N SER A 131 13.78 1.92 55.70
CA SER A 131 13.05 2.66 56.74
C SER A 131 11.66 2.07 57.03
N VAL A 132 10.91 1.71 55.99
CA VAL A 132 9.58 1.05 56.12
C VAL A 132 9.72 -0.32 56.78
N ARG A 133 10.75 -1.09 56.39
CA ARG A 133 11.03 -2.41 57.00
C ARG A 133 11.33 -2.30 58.50
N ARG A 134 12.09 -1.28 58.91
CA ARG A 134 12.35 -1.01 60.34
C ARG A 134 11.10 -0.57 61.10
N GLN A 135 10.23 0.24 60.48
CA GLN A 135 8.95 0.65 61.08
C GLN A 135 7.99 -0.53 61.27
N LEU A 136 7.96 -1.49 60.35
CA LEU A 136 7.18 -2.72 60.48
C LEU A 136 7.71 -3.68 61.57
N SER A 137 8.87 -3.37 62.17
CA SER A 137 9.50 -4.19 63.21
C SER A 137 9.27 -3.67 64.64
N HIS A 138 8.46 -2.61 64.85
CA HIS A 138 8.11 -2.10 66.20
C HIS A 138 6.57 -2.03 66.38
N PRO A 139 6.00 -2.54 67.50
CA PRO A 139 4.56 -2.48 67.75
C PRO A 139 4.15 -1.23 68.54
N GLY A 140 3.15 -0.50 68.01
CA GLY A 140 2.22 0.33 68.78
C GLY A 140 2.61 1.80 69.00
N HIS A 141 1.86 2.74 68.41
CA HIS A 141 0.88 3.60 69.09
C HIS A 141 0.34 4.69 68.14
N ALA A 142 -0.94 5.02 68.35
CA ALA A 142 -1.76 5.96 67.59
C ALA A 142 -1.25 7.41 67.57
N ASN A 143 -1.59 8.16 66.52
CA ASN A 143 -2.58 9.24 66.64
C ASN A 143 -2.93 9.88 65.28
N ALA A 144 -4.19 10.33 65.23
CA ALA A 144 -4.78 11.14 64.20
C ALA A 144 -4.12 12.52 64.08
N GLU A 145 -4.21 13.15 62.90
CA GLU A 145 -4.92 14.43 62.71
C GLU A 145 -4.71 15.02 61.30
N ASN A 146 -5.81 15.60 60.80
CA ASN A 146 -5.90 16.77 59.91
C ASN A 146 -5.70 16.69 58.38
N CYS A 147 -6.86 16.94 57.73
CA CYS A 147 -7.17 18.09 56.87
C CYS A 147 -6.77 18.12 55.38
N MET A 148 -7.83 17.96 54.58
CA MET A 148 -8.31 18.83 53.48
C MET A 148 -7.55 18.89 52.13
N PRO A 149 -8.30 19.03 51.01
CA PRO A 149 -7.80 18.96 49.65
C PRO A 149 -7.35 20.33 49.12
N ARG A 150 -6.40 20.34 48.18
CA ARG A 150 -6.06 21.53 47.37
C ARG A 150 -6.26 21.27 45.88
N ASP A 151 -7.21 22.04 45.38
CA ASP A 151 -7.58 22.32 44.00
C ASP A 151 -6.41 22.95 43.21
N HIS A 152 -6.33 22.71 41.90
CA HIS A 152 -5.74 23.60 40.86
C HIS A 152 -5.90 23.00 39.43
N GLY A 153 -6.99 23.38 38.76
CA GLY A 153 -7.04 24.04 37.44
C GLY A 153 -6.47 23.34 36.18
N PRO A 154 -7.24 23.18 35.09
CA PRO A 154 -6.73 22.80 33.78
C PRO A 154 -6.30 24.04 32.98
N ALA A 155 -5.07 24.04 32.45
CA ALA A 155 -4.63 25.01 31.45
C ALA A 155 -5.08 24.54 30.06
N GLU A 156 -5.96 25.34 29.45
CA GLU A 156 -6.30 25.32 28.04
C GLU A 156 -5.12 25.82 27.21
N GLU A 157 -4.81 25.15 26.09
CA GLU A 157 -4.19 25.79 24.93
C GLU A 157 -4.86 25.28 23.65
N HIS A 158 -5.29 26.26 22.85
CA HIS A 158 -6.09 26.14 21.64
C HIS A 158 -5.21 26.49 20.42
N VAL A 159 -5.48 25.80 19.29
CA VAL A 159 -5.06 26.03 17.87
C VAL A 159 -3.56 26.22 17.55
N ASP A 160 -2.96 25.67 16.49
CA ASP A 160 -3.49 25.43 15.15
C ASP A 160 -2.59 24.45 14.35
N SER A 161 -3.14 23.94 13.24
CA SER A 161 -2.39 23.32 12.13
C SER A 161 -1.55 22.08 12.43
N ARG A 162 -2.17 20.90 12.49
CA ARG A 162 -1.45 19.65 12.22
C ARG A 162 -2.16 18.87 11.13
N SER A 163 -1.40 18.67 10.05
CA SER A 163 -1.58 17.62 9.05
C SER A 163 -2.18 16.38 9.70
N ALA A 164 -3.07 15.67 9.01
CA ALA A 164 -3.75 14.47 9.49
C ALA A 164 -2.75 13.32 9.76
N SER A 165 -1.96 13.51 10.82
CA SER A 165 -0.93 12.60 11.29
C SER A 165 -1.64 11.52 12.08
N GLN A 166 -1.34 10.29 11.71
CA GLN A 166 -1.91 9.14 12.35
C GLN A 166 -1.25 8.93 13.71
N THR A 167 -1.96 9.26 14.78
CA THR A 167 -1.52 8.99 16.15
C THR A 167 -1.60 7.49 16.41
N LEU A 168 -0.45 6.85 16.67
CA LEU A 168 -0.37 5.49 17.16
C LEU A 168 -0.21 5.51 18.67
N LEU A 169 -0.99 4.68 19.34
CA LEU A 169 -0.94 4.45 20.77
C LEU A 169 -0.21 3.12 21.01
N VAL A 170 0.62 3.04 22.04
CA VAL A 170 1.21 1.77 22.48
C VAL A 170 0.35 1.23 23.60
N THR A 171 -0.35 0.13 23.38
CA THR A 171 -1.16 -0.56 24.39
C THR A 171 -0.78 -2.02 24.42
N GLN A 172 -0.39 -2.57 25.58
CA GLN A 172 0.01 -3.97 25.74
C GLN A 172 1.07 -4.43 24.72
N SER A 173 2.12 -3.62 24.51
CA SER A 173 3.20 -3.89 23.53
C SER A 173 2.74 -3.98 22.06
N ARG A 174 1.57 -3.40 21.74
CA ARG A 174 1.04 -3.33 20.37
C ARG A 174 0.72 -1.88 19.99
N LEU A 175 0.99 -1.55 18.73
CA LEU A 175 0.56 -0.29 18.12
C LEU A 175 -0.94 -0.36 17.80
N THR A 176 -1.74 0.49 18.44
CA THR A 176 -3.18 0.64 18.23
C THR A 176 -3.49 2.03 17.69
N ARG A 177 -4.55 2.15 16.89
CA ARG A 177 -4.97 3.44 16.30
C ARG A 177 -6.07 4.14 17.10
N ALA A 178 -6.56 3.48 18.15
CA ALA A 178 -7.57 3.99 19.06
C ALA A 178 -7.33 3.44 20.48
N PRO A 179 -7.73 4.19 21.52
CA PRO A 179 -7.75 3.71 22.90
C PRO A 179 -8.60 2.43 23.07
N SER A 180 -8.32 1.64 24.12
CA SER A 180 -9.00 0.37 24.38
C SER A 180 -10.50 0.50 24.69
N ASP A 181 -10.90 1.65 25.22
CA ASP A 181 -12.25 2.07 25.57
C ASP A 181 -12.97 2.81 24.43
N PHE A 182 -12.30 3.07 23.30
CA PHE A 182 -12.89 3.80 22.18
C PHE A 182 -14.18 3.17 21.65
N ASP A 183 -15.16 4.03 21.36
CA ASP A 183 -16.44 3.70 20.75
C ASP A 183 -16.74 4.66 19.59
N ILE A 184 -17.30 4.12 18.51
CA ILE A 184 -17.74 4.95 17.38
C ILE A 184 -19.01 5.70 17.80
N PRO A 185 -19.01 7.04 17.82
CA PRO A 185 -20.14 7.79 18.33
C PRO A 185 -21.39 7.65 17.46
N SER A 186 -22.56 7.77 18.09
CA SER A 186 -23.82 7.94 17.38
C SER A 186 -23.94 9.39 16.92
N MET A 187 -23.62 9.66 15.66
CA MET A 187 -23.59 11.00 15.08
C MET A 187 -24.35 11.08 13.75
N SER A 188 -24.53 12.30 13.24
CA SER A 188 -25.08 12.55 11.92
C SER A 188 -24.20 11.96 10.82
N LEU A 189 -24.77 11.74 9.64
CA LEU A 189 -24.05 11.22 8.49
C LEU A 189 -22.92 12.15 8.07
N LEU A 190 -23.15 13.47 8.14
CA LEU A 190 -22.13 14.47 7.86
C LEU A 190 -20.93 14.35 8.82
N CYS A 191 -21.16 14.38 10.14
CA CYS A 191 -20.08 14.27 11.12
C CYS A 191 -19.34 12.93 10.98
N ALA A 192 -20.06 11.84 10.68
CA ALA A 192 -19.45 10.54 10.45
C ALA A 192 -18.51 10.55 9.24
N TRP A 193 -18.91 11.22 8.15
CA TRP A 193 -18.05 11.37 6.99
C TRP A 193 -16.81 12.24 7.28
N GLU A 194 -16.98 13.32 8.03
CA GLU A 194 -15.87 14.17 8.48
C GLU A 194 -14.87 13.34 9.32
N HIS A 195 -15.34 12.52 10.26
CA HIS A 195 -14.46 11.63 11.06
C HIS A 195 -13.82 10.52 10.22
N TRP A 196 -14.51 10.01 9.19
CA TRP A 196 -13.94 9.04 8.25
C TRP A 196 -12.73 9.62 7.51
N CYS A 197 -12.82 10.89 7.12
CA CYS A 197 -11.82 11.56 6.30
C CYS A 197 -10.71 12.25 7.10
N CYS A 198 -11.07 12.92 8.19
CA CYS A 198 -10.20 13.84 8.93
C CYS A 198 -9.85 13.31 10.33
N GLY A 199 -10.65 12.41 10.88
CA GLY A 199 -10.52 11.93 12.26
C GLY A 199 -11.32 12.75 13.27
N ASP A 200 -11.10 12.45 14.54
CA ASP A 200 -11.70 13.14 15.68
C ASP A 200 -10.60 13.92 16.43
N PRO A 201 -10.54 15.25 16.29
CA PRO A 201 -9.54 16.06 16.97
C PRO A 201 -9.73 16.07 18.50
N SER A 202 -10.97 16.05 18.98
CA SER A 202 -11.29 16.04 20.41
C SER A 202 -10.89 14.73 21.07
N GLY A 203 -11.13 13.61 20.38
CA GLY A 203 -10.71 12.28 20.82
C GLY A 203 -9.23 11.96 20.55
N ARG A 204 -8.50 12.84 19.85
CA ARG A 204 -7.14 12.60 19.32
C ARG A 204 -7.04 11.32 18.48
N ILE A 205 -8.06 11.03 17.68
CA ILE A 205 -8.14 9.84 16.83
C ILE A 205 -7.96 10.26 15.39
N GLY A 206 -7.05 9.61 14.66
CA GLY A 206 -6.86 9.86 13.24
C GLY A 206 -8.07 9.47 12.38
N PRO A 207 -8.01 9.65 11.06
CA PRO A 207 -9.11 9.31 10.15
C PRO A 207 -9.64 7.89 10.35
N TYR A 208 -10.95 7.75 10.56
CA TYR A 208 -11.56 6.47 10.93
C TYR A 208 -11.40 5.40 9.85
N ARG A 209 -11.15 5.79 8.59
CA ARG A 209 -10.86 4.88 7.47
C ARG A 209 -9.73 3.89 7.77
N PHE A 210 -8.79 4.27 8.63
CA PHE A 210 -7.63 3.46 8.98
C PHE A 210 -7.82 2.57 10.21
N LEU A 211 -8.91 2.72 10.97
CA LEU A 211 -9.18 1.92 12.17
C LEU A 211 -9.33 0.44 11.82
N GLN A 212 -8.61 -0.47 12.44
CA GLN A 212 -8.72 -1.90 12.16
C GLN A 212 -9.61 -2.61 13.19
N TRP A 213 -10.05 -3.84 12.88
CA TRP A 213 -10.90 -4.61 13.80
C TRP A 213 -10.16 -4.93 15.11
N GLN A 214 -8.83 -5.06 15.05
CA GLN A 214 -7.96 -5.30 16.19
C GLN A 214 -7.88 -4.09 17.13
N ASP A 215 -8.17 -2.88 16.64
CA ASP A 215 -8.17 -1.66 17.46
C ASP A 215 -9.37 -1.59 18.42
N LEU A 216 -10.33 -2.51 18.29
CA LEU A 216 -11.54 -2.55 19.09
C LEU A 216 -11.57 -3.77 19.99
N SER A 217 -11.75 -3.52 21.29
CA SER A 217 -11.70 -4.52 22.36
C SER A 217 -12.84 -5.54 22.29
N THR A 218 -14.06 -5.12 21.91
CA THR A 218 -15.25 -6.00 21.94
C THR A 218 -15.82 -6.32 20.55
N THR A 219 -16.46 -7.49 20.43
CA THR A 219 -17.15 -7.90 19.19
C THR A 219 -18.25 -6.93 18.77
N ARG A 220 -18.96 -6.34 19.74
CA ARG A 220 -20.00 -5.32 19.47
C ARG A 220 -19.39 -4.08 18.81
N LYS A 221 -18.28 -3.57 19.34
CA LYS A 221 -17.53 -2.45 18.77
C LYS A 221 -17.08 -2.76 17.34
N ARG A 222 -16.51 -3.94 17.11
CA ARG A 222 -16.09 -4.40 15.77
C ARG A 222 -17.25 -4.44 14.78
N LYS A 223 -18.43 -4.95 15.20
CA LYS A 223 -19.64 -4.95 14.35
C LYS A 223 -20.11 -3.52 14.03
N THR A 224 -20.02 -2.60 14.99
CA THR A 224 -20.30 -1.18 14.74
C THR A 224 -19.35 -0.60 13.70
N LEU A 225 -18.04 -0.88 13.79
CA LEU A 225 -17.05 -0.46 12.79
C LEU A 225 -17.33 -1.05 11.41
N SER A 226 -17.72 -2.32 11.32
CA SER A 226 -18.12 -2.92 10.04
C SER A 226 -19.32 -2.23 9.42
N ASN A 227 -20.37 -1.92 10.21
CA ASN A 227 -21.51 -1.15 9.71
C ASN A 227 -21.10 0.27 9.30
N TYR A 228 -20.27 0.93 10.11
CA TYR A 228 -19.75 2.26 9.80
C TYR A 228 -19.02 2.27 8.47
N ARG A 229 -18.09 1.33 8.27
CA ARG A 229 -17.37 1.11 7.01
C ARG A 229 -18.30 0.91 5.83
N CYS A 230 -19.33 0.06 5.98
CA CYS A 230 -20.30 -0.12 4.91
C CYS A 230 -20.89 1.23 4.49
N MET A 231 -21.34 2.05 5.44
CA MET A 231 -21.92 3.36 5.12
C MET A 231 -20.92 4.31 4.46
N MET A 232 -19.71 4.42 4.99
CA MET A 232 -18.71 5.34 4.45
C MET A 232 -18.21 4.89 3.06
N LEU A 233 -18.05 3.58 2.83
CA LEU A 233 -17.67 3.06 1.51
C LEU A 233 -18.77 3.24 0.47
N GLU A 234 -20.05 3.21 0.86
CA GLU A 234 -21.14 3.58 -0.05
C GLU A 234 -20.99 5.01 -0.57
N ILE A 235 -20.64 5.94 0.32
CA ILE A 235 -20.37 7.35 -0.04
C ILE A 235 -19.13 7.41 -0.94
N GLN A 236 -18.02 6.80 -0.50
CA GLN A 236 -16.75 6.84 -1.22
C GLN A 236 -16.85 6.28 -2.65
N ASN A 237 -17.60 5.20 -2.85
CA ASN A 237 -17.78 4.58 -4.16
C ASN A 237 -18.63 5.41 -5.13
N LYS A 238 -19.44 6.35 -4.61
CA LYS A 238 -20.21 7.29 -5.42
C LYS A 238 -19.46 8.57 -5.74
N ILE A 239 -18.37 8.86 -5.03
CA ILE A 239 -17.55 10.04 -5.31
C ILE A 239 -16.72 9.77 -6.58
N PRO A 240 -16.79 10.64 -7.60
CA PRO A 240 -15.95 10.54 -8.79
C PRO A 240 -14.46 10.54 -8.44
N VAL A 241 -13.65 9.76 -9.15
CA VAL A 241 -12.21 9.60 -8.87
C VAL A 241 -11.46 10.94 -8.88
N ASN A 242 -11.86 11.88 -9.75
CA ASN A 242 -11.27 13.21 -9.85
C ASN A 242 -11.70 14.19 -8.74
N ALA A 243 -12.78 13.88 -8.01
CA ALA A 243 -13.28 14.68 -6.89
C ALA A 243 -12.79 14.17 -5.53
N TRP A 244 -12.19 12.97 -5.49
CA TRP A 244 -11.66 12.38 -4.27
C TRP A 244 -10.37 13.07 -3.81
N ILE A 245 -10.35 13.53 -2.56
CA ILE A 245 -9.17 14.13 -1.92
C ILE A 245 -8.68 13.16 -0.84
N GLN A 246 -7.40 12.76 -0.91
CA GLN A 246 -6.82 11.77 0.01
C GLN A 246 -6.72 12.28 1.45
N THR A 247 -6.34 13.54 1.63
CA THR A 247 -6.19 14.19 2.95
C THR A 247 -7.00 15.48 2.95
N PRO A 248 -8.33 15.38 3.00
CA PRO A 248 -9.19 16.55 2.93
C PRO A 248 -9.18 17.28 4.28
N THR A 249 -9.39 18.59 4.22
CA THR A 249 -9.88 19.38 5.35
C THR A 249 -11.35 19.05 5.64
N VAL A 250 -11.86 19.45 6.81
CA VAL A 250 -13.27 19.21 7.19
C VAL A 250 -14.24 19.82 6.18
N SER A 251 -13.95 21.01 5.66
CA SER A 251 -14.77 21.67 4.62
C SER A 251 -14.74 20.89 3.31
N GLN A 252 -13.57 20.44 2.86
CA GLN A 252 -13.43 19.60 1.66
C GLN A 252 -14.17 18.26 1.80
N ALA A 253 -14.09 17.62 2.98
CA ALA A 253 -14.84 16.39 3.27
C ALA A 253 -16.36 16.63 3.16
N ARG A 254 -16.85 17.74 3.70
CA ARG A 254 -18.26 18.13 3.58
C ARG A 254 -18.68 18.34 2.13
N THR A 255 -17.87 19.03 1.32
CA THR A 255 -18.15 19.23 -0.11
C THR A 255 -18.22 17.90 -0.86
N MET A 256 -17.29 16.96 -0.58
CA MET A 256 -17.32 15.62 -1.17
C MET A 256 -18.60 14.83 -0.83
N LEU A 257 -19.11 14.97 0.39
CA LEU A 257 -20.39 14.35 0.75
C LEU A 257 -21.54 15.01 0.00
N GLN A 258 -21.63 16.34 0.03
CA GLN A 258 -22.70 17.12 -0.58
C GLN A 258 -22.85 16.81 -2.08
N SER A 259 -21.75 16.58 -2.81
CA SER A 259 -21.81 16.21 -4.23
C SER A 259 -22.49 14.87 -4.50
N VAL A 260 -22.56 13.97 -3.52
CA VAL A 260 -23.12 12.62 -3.69
C VAL A 260 -24.36 12.35 -2.85
N VAL A 261 -24.78 13.26 -1.96
CA VAL A 261 -25.95 13.03 -1.08
C VAL A 261 -27.21 12.70 -1.89
N SER A 262 -27.46 13.39 -3.01
CA SER A 262 -28.61 13.14 -3.88
C SER A 262 -28.56 11.78 -4.58
N GLU A 263 -27.37 11.20 -4.74
CA GLU A 263 -27.20 9.86 -5.32
C GLU A 263 -27.31 8.73 -4.29
N LEU A 264 -27.30 9.05 -3.00
CA LEU A 264 -27.57 8.08 -1.96
C LEU A 264 -29.06 7.75 -2.03
N SER A 265 -29.39 6.46 -2.22
CA SER A 265 -30.78 5.98 -2.26
C SER A 265 -31.43 6.03 -0.87
N ILE A 266 -31.55 7.21 -0.28
CA ILE A 266 -32.18 7.48 1.01
C ILE A 266 -33.45 8.26 0.69
N GLN A 267 -34.60 7.79 1.18
CA GLN A 267 -35.87 8.47 0.93
C GLN A 267 -35.92 9.79 1.71
N ASP A 268 -36.25 10.88 1.02
CA ASP A 268 -36.40 12.23 1.62
C ASP A 268 -37.68 12.38 2.45
N VAL A 269 -38.55 11.37 2.43
CA VAL A 269 -39.84 11.39 3.09
C VAL A 269 -40.01 10.13 3.93
N THR A 270 -40.30 10.31 5.22
CA THR A 270 -40.61 9.19 6.11
C THR A 270 -41.97 8.57 5.75
N PRO A 271 -42.27 7.33 6.18
CA PRO A 271 -43.60 6.72 5.99
C PRO A 271 -44.77 7.54 6.56
N LYS A 272 -44.48 8.52 7.43
CA LYS A 272 -45.45 9.47 8.01
C LYS A 272 -45.46 10.84 7.29
N ASN A 273 -44.96 10.89 6.06
CA ASN A 273 -44.89 12.08 5.20
C ASN A 273 -44.09 13.27 5.77
N ARG A 274 -43.15 13.03 6.69
CA ARG A 274 -42.23 14.07 7.20
C ARG A 274 -40.99 14.15 6.32
N GLN A 275 -40.62 15.36 5.88
CA GLN A 275 -39.37 15.63 5.16
C GLN A 275 -38.15 15.31 6.04
N ARG A 276 -37.13 14.73 5.44
CA ARG A 276 -35.89 14.30 6.09
C ARG A 276 -34.70 14.99 5.42
N ARG A 277 -33.82 15.57 6.24
CA ARG A 277 -32.51 16.05 5.82
C ARG A 277 -31.50 14.91 5.94
N THR A 278 -31.03 14.41 4.80
CA THR A 278 -30.24 13.18 4.69
C THR A 278 -28.87 13.26 5.37
N ASP A 279 -28.26 14.45 5.34
CA ASP A 279 -27.01 14.81 6.02
C ASP A 279 -27.13 14.82 7.56
N GLN A 280 -28.29 15.22 8.08
CA GLN A 280 -28.58 15.27 9.52
C GLN A 280 -29.03 13.92 10.08
N LEU A 281 -29.35 12.96 9.23
CA LEU A 281 -29.73 11.62 9.64
C LEU A 281 -28.55 10.91 10.31
N LYS A 282 -28.80 10.11 11.35
CA LYS A 282 -27.76 9.25 11.91
C LYS A 282 -27.21 8.32 10.83
N TRP A 283 -25.88 8.16 10.78
CA TRP A 283 -25.22 7.31 9.77
C TRP A 283 -25.75 5.86 9.79
N SER A 284 -26.11 5.34 10.97
CA SER A 284 -26.66 3.99 11.13
C SER A 284 -28.07 3.86 10.57
N THR A 285 -28.88 4.91 10.71
CA THR A 285 -30.22 4.98 10.11
C THR A 285 -30.12 5.12 8.60
N ALA A 286 -29.21 5.97 8.08
CA ALA A 286 -28.94 6.10 6.66
C ALA A 286 -28.59 4.74 6.02
N LEU A 287 -27.68 3.99 6.64
CA LEU A 287 -27.29 2.66 6.19
C LEU A 287 -28.47 1.67 6.18
N ASN A 288 -29.33 1.72 7.20
CA ASN A 288 -30.48 0.84 7.27
C ASN A 288 -31.50 1.14 6.18
N GLU A 289 -31.73 2.42 5.85
CA GLU A 289 -32.59 2.80 4.72
C GLU A 289 -32.01 2.31 3.39
N ILE A 290 -30.71 2.50 3.14
CA ILE A 290 -30.05 1.99 1.93
C ILE A 290 -30.21 0.47 1.82
N ARG A 291 -30.00 -0.26 2.91
CA ARG A 291 -30.19 -1.72 2.95
C ARG A 291 -31.63 -2.12 2.67
N LYS A 292 -32.60 -1.37 3.20
CA LYS A 292 -34.03 -1.62 3.01
C LYS A 292 -34.44 -1.38 1.56
N ASN A 293 -34.01 -0.25 0.98
CA ASN A 293 -34.28 0.11 -0.41
C ASN A 293 -33.67 -0.90 -1.39
N ARG A 294 -32.45 -1.39 -1.13
CA ARG A 294 -31.85 -2.48 -1.92
C ARG A 294 -32.64 -3.79 -1.88
N ARG A 295 -33.24 -4.13 -0.73
CA ARG A 295 -34.08 -5.33 -0.63
C ARG A 295 -35.35 -5.18 -1.46
N VAL A 296 -36.01 -4.03 -1.38
CA VAL A 296 -37.21 -3.72 -2.17
C VAL A 296 -36.89 -3.77 -3.66
N LEU A 297 -35.81 -3.11 -4.11
CA LEU A 297 -35.39 -3.10 -5.52
C LEU A 297 -35.14 -4.52 -6.05
N ARG A 298 -34.50 -5.38 -5.25
CA ARG A 298 -34.27 -6.79 -5.63
C ARG A 298 -35.58 -7.57 -5.75
N GLN A 299 -36.53 -7.34 -4.86
CA GLN A 299 -37.86 -7.99 -4.88
C GLN A 299 -38.70 -7.53 -6.09
N THR A 300 -38.63 -6.25 -6.46
CA THR A 300 -39.33 -5.73 -7.65
C THR A 300 -38.74 -6.25 -8.96
N HIS A 301 -37.41 -6.39 -9.03
CA HIS A 301 -36.75 -6.98 -10.21
C HIS A 301 -37.05 -8.48 -10.36
N SER A 302 -37.23 -9.23 -9.26
CA SER A 302 -37.63 -10.64 -9.34
C SER A 302 -39.07 -10.85 -9.78
N LEU A 303 -39.96 -9.88 -9.54
CA LEU A 303 -41.39 -9.95 -9.91
C LEU A 303 -41.67 -9.49 -11.35
N THR A 304 -40.73 -8.78 -11.97
CA THR A 304 -40.85 -8.26 -13.36
C THR A 304 -40.14 -9.13 -14.40
N ALA A 305 -39.40 -10.15 -13.95
CA ALA A 305 -38.68 -11.10 -14.80
C ALA A 305 -39.41 -12.45 -14.96
N THR A 306 -40.67 -12.54 -14.52
CA THR A 306 -41.59 -13.68 -14.70
C THR A 306 -42.76 -13.25 -15.57
#